data_AF-A0A1J5H8I1-F1
#
_entry.id   AF-A0A1J5H8I1-F1
#
_cell.length_a   1.000
_cell.length_b   1.000
_cell.length_c   1.000
_cell.angle_alpha   90.00
_cell.angle_beta   90.00
_cell.angle_gamma   90.00
#
_symmetry.space_group_name_H-M   'P 1'
#
loop_
_entity.id
_entity.type
_entity.pdbx_description
1 polymer ?
#
loop_
_entity_poly.entity_id
_entity_poly.type
_entity_poly.pdbx_seq_one_letter_code
_entity_poly.pdbx_strand_id
1 'polypeptide(L)' 'MPRLVGKKDNLALYTVLAVLVVGAGAVALEYFGVIDLVSDFGKETEVRSNTTSQPVKTSKPTN' A
#
# COMPACT_ATOMS: atom_id res chain seq x y z
N MET A 1 -4.38 23.87 49.47
CA MET A 1 -4.82 22.72 48.65
C MET A 1 -4.53 23.03 47.19
N PRO A 2 -3.64 22.28 46.51
CA PRO A 2 -3.40 22.49 45.09
C PRO A 2 -4.66 22.11 44.31
N ARG A 3 -5.17 23.05 43.52
CA ARG A 3 -6.38 22.88 42.71
C ARG A 3 -5.94 22.31 41.36
N LEU A 4 -6.47 21.16 40.94
CA LEU A 4 -6.25 20.60 39.59
C LEU A 4 -7.01 21.35 38.48
N VAL A 5 -7.54 22.53 38.78
CA VAL A 5 -8.31 23.33 37.83
C VAL A 5 -7.34 23.97 36.84
N GLY A 6 -7.21 23.38 35.65
CA GLY A 6 -6.50 23.98 34.52
C GLY A 6 -5.46 23.10 33.82
N LYS A 7 -5.29 21.82 34.16
CA LYS A 7 -4.40 20.95 33.37
C LYS A 7 -5.10 20.65 32.04
N LYS A 8 -4.59 21.25 30.96
CA LYS A 8 -5.14 21.07 29.61
C LYS A 8 -4.65 19.74 29.07
N ASP A 9 -5.57 18.81 28.90
CA ASP A 9 -5.25 17.47 28.45
C ASP A 9 -4.87 17.54 26.98
N ASN A 10 -3.62 17.23 26.66
CA ASN A 10 -3.11 17.16 25.29
C ASN A 10 -3.61 15.90 24.56
N LEU A 11 -4.82 15.43 24.89
CA LEU A 11 -5.41 14.21 24.37
C LEU A 11 -5.43 14.22 22.83
N ALA A 12 -5.78 15.36 22.24
CA ALA A 12 -5.75 15.55 20.80
C ALA A 12 -4.36 15.31 20.19
N LEU A 13 -3.28 15.77 20.84
CA LEU A 13 -1.92 15.55 20.34
C LEU A 13 -1.53 14.07 20.39
N TYR A 14 -1.90 13.36 21.46
CA TYR A 14 -1.64 11.93 21.57
C TYR A 14 -2.46 11.12 20.57
N THR A 15 -3.72 11.50 20.32
CA THR A 15 -4.56 10.86 19.30
C THR A 15 -3.99 11.07 17.91
N VAL A 16 -3.58 12.30 17.56
CA VAL A 16 -2.98 12.59 16.26
C VAL A 16 -1.68 11.81 16.08
N LEU A 17 -0.83 11.76 17.11
CA LEU A 17 0.42 11.00 17.05
C LEU A 17 0.15 9.50 16.88
N ALA A 18 -0.83 8.95 17.60
CA ALA A 18 -1.19 7.53 17.47
C ALA A 18 -1.66 7.19 16.04
N VAL A 19 -2.50 8.04 15.44
CA VAL A 19 -2.95 7.86 14.04
C VAL A 19 -1.77 7.91 13.07
N LEU A 20 -0.82 8.84 13.29
CA LEU A 20 0.35 8.99 12.42
C LEU A 20 1.26 7.75 12.48
N VAL A 21 1.48 7.20 13.68
CA VAL A 21 2.27 5.98 13.88
C VAL A 21 1.59 4.76 13.24
N VAL A 22 0.28 4.60 13.43
CA VAL A 22 -0.47 3.49 12.83
C VAL A 22 -0.49 3.60 11.30
N GLY A 23 -0.71 4.80 10.77
CA GLY A 23 -0.69 5.05 9.32
C GLY A 23 0.67 4.76 8.69
N ALA A 24 1.76 5.25 9.29
CA ALA A 24 3.11 4.98 8.81
C ALA A 24 3.47 3.49 8.88
N GLY A 25 3.04 2.81 9.95
CA GLY A 25 3.18 1.36 10.07
C GLY A 25 2.44 0.61 8.98
N ALA A 26 1.17 0.92 8.75
CA ALA A 26 0.37 0.29 7.70
C ALA A 26 0.99 0.47 6.32
N VAL A 27 1.46 1.68 5.98
CA VAL A 27 2.14 1.96 4.70
C VAL A 27 3.44 1.18 4.58
N ALA A 28 4.22 1.06 5.65
CA ALA A 28 5.45 0.26 5.63
C ALA A 28 5.15 -1.23 5.44
N LEU A 29 4.16 -1.79 6.16
CA LEU A 29 3.77 -3.19 6.00
C LEU A 29 3.24 -3.48 4.59
N GLU A 30 2.49 -2.55 4.00
CA GLU A 30 2.03 -2.62 2.61
C GLU A 30 3.22 -2.63 1.65
N TYR A 31 4.17 -1.71 1.82
CA TYR A 31 5.36 -1.60 0.96
C TYR A 31 6.23 -2.87 0.97
N PHE A 32 6.37 -3.51 2.14
CA PHE A 32 7.08 -4.79 2.25
C PHE A 32 6.23 -5.99 1.79
N GLY A 33 4.95 -5.80 1.44
CA GLY A 33 4.04 -6.85 1.00
C GLY A 33 3.58 -7.79 2.11
N VAL A 34 3.63 -7.34 3.38
CA VAL A 34 3.13 -8.11 4.54
C VAL A 34 1.60 -8.10 4.58
N ILE A 35 1.01 -7.00 4.12
CA ILE A 35 -0.43 -6.83 3.92
C ILE A 35 -0.67 -6.36 2.48
N ASP A 36 -1.87 -6.64 1.96
CA ASP A 36 -2.34 -6.25 0.62
C ASP A 36 -3.65 -5.49 0.78
N LEU A 37 -3.54 -4.25 1.26
CA LEU A 37 -4.65 -3.34 1.49
C LEU A 37 -4.92 -2.48 0.26
N VAL A 38 -3.88 -2.14 -0.50
CA VAL A 38 -3.94 -1.32 -1.71
C VAL A 38 -3.32 -2.09 -2.87
N SER A 39 -4.18 -2.60 -3.74
CA SER A 39 -3.76 -3.26 -4.97
C SER A 39 -2.76 -2.38 -5.74
N ASP A 40 -1.62 -2.97 -6.11
CA ASP A 40 -0.53 -2.36 -6.88
C ASP A 40 0.37 -1.36 -6.12
N PHE A 41 0.28 -1.26 -4.79
CA PHE A 41 1.13 -0.36 -4.01
C PHE A 41 2.56 -0.94 -3.85
N GLY A 42 3.58 -0.21 -4.31
CA GLY A 42 5.00 -0.62 -4.19
C GLY A 42 5.46 -1.70 -5.19
N LYS A 43 4.55 -2.21 -6.01
CA LYS A 43 4.89 -3.02 -7.19
C LYS A 43 5.31 -2.05 -8.28
N GLU A 44 6.52 -2.20 -8.82
CA GLU A 44 6.79 -1.67 -10.16
C GLU A 44 5.64 -2.15 -11.03
N THR A 45 4.97 -1.23 -11.73
CA THR A 45 4.00 -1.59 -12.77
C THR A 45 4.74 -2.53 -13.70
N GLU A 46 4.60 -3.83 -13.48
CA GLU A 46 4.91 -4.82 -14.48
C GLU A 46 3.91 -4.45 -15.54
N VAL A 47 4.35 -3.65 -16.52
CA VAL A 47 3.70 -3.55 -17.80
C VAL A 47 3.72 -4.99 -18.24
N ARG A 48 2.63 -5.69 -17.92
CA ARG A 48 2.26 -6.97 -18.47
C ARG A 48 2.12 -6.63 -19.93
N SER A 49 3.26 -6.66 -20.60
CA SER A 49 3.35 -6.63 -22.03
C SER A 49 2.52 -7.84 -22.38
N ASN A 50 1.28 -7.58 -22.75
CA ASN A 50 0.48 -8.50 -23.51
C ASN A 50 1.20 -8.62 -24.86
N THR A 51 2.43 -9.13 -24.86
CA THR A 51 2.97 -9.87 -25.98
C THR A 51 2.08 -11.09 -26.03
N THR A 52 0.92 -10.89 -26.66
CA THR A 52 0.24 -11.92 -27.40
C THR A 52 1.26 -12.44 -28.38
N SER A 53 2.09 -13.37 -27.92
CA SER A 53 2.82 -14.31 -28.75
C SER A 53 1.74 -15.21 -29.35
N GLN A 54 0.93 -14.64 -30.23
CA GLN A 54 0.09 -15.44 -31.12
C GLN A 54 1.09 -16.32 -31.87
N PRO A 55 1.02 -17.66 -31.74
CA PRO A 55 1.80 -18.51 -32.61
C PRO A 55 1.29 -18.22 -34.02
N VAL A 56 2.14 -17.60 -34.84
CA VAL A 56 1.88 -17.47 -36.28
C VAL A 56 1.74 -18.89 -36.80
N LYS A 57 0.50 -19.33 -37.03
CA LYS A 57 0.21 -20.56 -37.75
C LYS A 57 0.56 -20.30 -39.21
N THR A 58 1.82 -20.50 -39.58
CA THR A 58 2.20 -20.68 -40.99
C THR A 58 1.57 -21.99 -41.46
N SER A 59 0.41 -21.90 -42.10
CA SER A 59 -0.16 -23.01 -42.84
C SER A 59 0.80 -23.36 -43.99
N LYS A 60 1.61 -24.40 -43.80
CA LYS A 60 2.39 -25.03 -44.85
C LYS A 60 1.41 -25.72 -45.81
N PRO A 61 1.33 -25.36 -47.10
CA PRO A 61 0.58 -26.18 -48.05
C PRO A 61 1.30 -27.51 -48.19
N THR A 62 0.59 -28.60 -47.94
CA THR A 62 1.03 -29.95 -48.30
C THR A 62 0.59 -30.18 -49.75
N ASN A 63 1.54 -30.68 -50.52
CA ASN A 63 1.54 -30.91 -51.98
C ASN A 63 0.29 -31.64 -52.48
#